data_AF-A0A941R6A5-F1
#
_entry.id   AF-A0A941R6A5-F1
#
_cell.length_a   1.000
_cell.length_b   1.000
_cell.length_c   1.000
_cell.angle_alpha   90.00
_cell.angle_beta   90.00
_cell.angle_gamma   90.00
#
_symmetry.space_group_name_H-M   'P 1'
#
loop_
_entity.id
_entity.type
_entity.pdbx_description
1 polymer ?
#
loop_
_entity_poly.entity_id
_entity_poly.type
_entity_poly.pdbx_seq_one_letter_code
_entity_poly.pdbx_strand_id
1 'polypeptide(L)'
;MGLLQRLTHDLRAGWVTLRHGTAKAATRALEEGELLRYRLELRKVEQQLSDLHADIGERTIELHGRGEVAERILSDGEITRMMQHVRTLQDERTKLLLEMNDIAVDGE
;
A
#
# COMPACT_ATOMS: atom_id res chain seq x y z
N MET A 1 18.27 -34.12 42.89
CA MET A 1 17.63 -33.08 42.06
C MET A 1 16.82 -32.15 42.95
N GLY A 2 17.43 -31.07 43.45
CA GLY A 2 16.87 -30.22 44.51
C GLY A 2 15.81 -29.23 44.02
N LEU A 3 14.84 -28.91 44.87
CA LEU A 3 13.72 -27.99 44.61
C LEU A 3 14.20 -26.60 44.11
N LEU A 4 15.33 -26.12 44.65
CA LEU A 4 15.96 -24.85 44.27
C LEU A 4 16.48 -24.84 42.83
N GLN A 5 17.04 -25.96 42.35
CA GLN A 5 17.53 -26.06 40.96
C GLN A 5 16.39 -25.99 39.95
N ARG A 6 15.21 -26.54 40.32
CA ARG A 6 14.00 -26.45 39.48
C ARG A 6 13.47 -25.01 39.42
N LEU A 7 13.37 -24.34 40.57
CA LEU A 7 12.95 -22.93 40.61
C LEU A 7 13.86 -22.02 39.77
N THR A 8 15.19 -22.19 39.85
CA THR A 8 16.11 -21.41 39.03
C THR A 8 15.99 -21.71 37.54
N HIS A 9 15.70 -22.96 37.19
CA HIS A 9 15.49 -23.37 35.80
C HIS A 9 14.19 -22.76 35.24
N ASP A 10 13.11 -22.82 36.01
CA ASP A 10 11.80 -22.32 35.62
C ASP A 10 11.77 -20.79 35.48
N LEU A 11 12.49 -20.07 36.36
CA LEU A 11 12.68 -18.62 36.22
C LEU A 11 13.45 -18.26 34.95
N ARG A 12 14.50 -19.02 34.63
CA ARG A 12 15.28 -18.80 33.41
C ARG A 12 14.47 -19.08 32.15
N ALA A 13 13.69 -20.17 32.16
CA ALA A 13 12.76 -20.51 31.09
C ALA A 13 11.68 -19.42 30.93
N GLY A 14 11.08 -18.98 32.05
CA GLY A 14 10.10 -17.90 32.06
C GLY A 14 10.64 -16.59 31.50
N TRP A 15 11.88 -16.21 31.85
CA TRP A 15 12.54 -15.02 31.30
C TRP A 15 12.76 -15.12 29.79
N VAL A 16 13.23 -16.28 29.30
CA VAL A 16 13.44 -16.51 27.86
C VAL A 16 12.11 -16.42 27.10
N THR A 17 11.05 -17.03 27.62
CA THR A 17 9.70 -16.98 27.04
C THR A 17 9.16 -15.55 27.01
N LEU A 18 9.31 -14.79 28.10
CA LEU A 18 8.91 -13.38 28.15
C LEU A 18 9.66 -12.56 27.09
N ARG A 19 10.99 -12.69 27.02
CA ARG A 19 11.79 -12.00 26.01
C ARG A 19 11.36 -12.35 24.58
N HIS A 20 11.10 -13.62 24.32
CA HIS A 20 10.64 -14.07 23.01
C HIS A 20 9.24 -13.52 22.68
N GLY A 21 8.31 -13.55 23.64
CA GLY A 21 6.97 -12.96 23.50
C GLY A 21 7.02 -11.46 23.24
N THR A 22 7.88 -10.72 23.95
CA THR A 22 8.06 -9.28 23.72
C THR A 22 8.66 -8.98 22.36
N ALA A 23 9.63 -9.78 21.89
CA ALA A 23 10.20 -9.63 20.57
C ALA A 23 9.15 -9.88 19.47
N LYS A 24 8.36 -10.96 19.61
CA LYS A 24 7.28 -11.28 18.66
C LYS A 24 6.20 -10.18 18.62
N ALA A 25 5.81 -9.66 19.78
CA ALA A 25 4.84 -8.56 19.84
C ALA A 25 5.38 -7.27 19.20
N ALA A 26 6.66 -6.96 19.41
CA ALA A 26 7.30 -5.81 18.78
C ALA A 26 7.36 -5.96 17.25
N THR A 27 7.74 -7.13 16.74
CA THR A 27 7.75 -7.41 15.29
C THR A 27 6.37 -7.23 14.67
N ARG A 28 5.33 -7.79 15.29
CA ARG A 28 3.95 -7.67 14.78
C ARG A 28 3.44 -6.23 14.77
N ALA A 29 3.77 -5.44 15.78
CA ALA A 29 3.41 -4.02 15.82
C ALA A 29 4.10 -3.21 14.71
N LEU A 30 5.33 -3.58 14.33
CA LEU A 30 6.02 -2.97 13.20
C LEU A 30 5.35 -3.32 11.87
N GLU A 31 5.03 -4.60 11.65
CA GLU A 31 4.31 -5.08 10.46
C GLU A 31 2.95 -4.37 10.29
N GLU A 32 2.18 -4.24 11.38
CA GLU A 32 0.91 -3.51 11.38
C GLU A 32 1.11 -2.02 11.03
N GLY A 33 2.20 -1.42 11.50
CA GLY A 33 2.58 -0.04 11.17
C GLY A 33 2.92 0.15 9.70
N GLU A 34 3.69 -0.77 9.13
CA GLU A 34 4.03 -0.77 7.69
C GLU A 34 2.79 -0.97 6.83
N LEU A 35 1.89 -1.88 7.22
CA LEU A 35 0.62 -2.09 6.54
C LEU A 35 -0.26 -0.82 6.55
N LEU A 36 -0.30 -0.09 7.67
CA LEU A 36 -1.00 1.19 7.74
C LEU A 36 -0.38 2.24 6.81
N ARG A 37 0.95 2.30 6.72
CA ARG A 37 1.66 3.18 5.79
C ARG A 37 1.26 2.87 4.35
N TYR A 38 1.32 1.60 3.93
CA TYR A 38 0.94 1.20 2.58
C TYR A 38 -0.53 1.50 2.26
N ARG A 39 -1.46 1.29 3.21
CA ARG A 39 -2.87 1.67 3.04
C ARG A 39 -3.06 3.16 2.80
N LEU A 40 -2.28 4.01 3.48
CA LEU A 40 -2.35 5.46 3.28
C LEU A 40 -1.77 5.87 1.92
N GLU A 41 -0.67 5.26 1.50
CA GLU A 41 -0.09 5.47 0.16
C GLU A 41 -1.07 5.04 -0.93
N LEU A 42 -1.69 3.87 -0.79
CA LEU A 42 -2.70 3.36 -1.72
C LEU A 42 -3.87 4.34 -1.87
N ARG A 43 -4.41 4.87 -0.76
CA ARG A 43 -5.48 5.86 -0.80
C ARG A 43 -5.09 7.14 -1.55
N LYS A 44 -3.84 7.59 -1.42
CA LYS A 44 -3.35 8.77 -2.14
C LYS A 44 -3.30 8.52 -3.65
N VAL A 45 -2.77 7.36 -4.05
CA VAL A 45 -2.72 6.95 -5.46
C VAL A 45 -4.12 6.83 -6.04
N GLU A 46 -5.05 6.22 -5.30
CA GLU A 46 -6.46 6.09 -5.72
C GLU A 46 -7.15 7.45 -5.86
N GLN A 47 -6.88 8.40 -4.97
CA GLN A 47 -7.36 9.77 -5.12
C GLN A 47 -6.80 10.44 -6.37
N GLN A 48 -5.48 10.36 -6.59
CA GLN A 48 -4.84 10.93 -7.78
C GLN A 48 -5.37 10.33 -9.09
N LEU A 49 -5.65 9.03 -9.11
CA LEU A 49 -6.29 8.36 -10.25
C LEU A 49 -7.71 8.90 -10.50
N SER A 50 -8.49 9.09 -9.43
CA SER A 50 -9.82 9.69 -9.53
C SER A 50 -9.77 11.10 -10.11
N ASP A 51 -8.84 11.92 -9.63
CA ASP A 51 -8.67 13.30 -10.07
C ASP A 51 -8.26 13.35 -11.55
N LEU A 52 -7.28 12.54 -11.97
CA LEU A 52 -6.87 12.45 -13.38
C LEU A 52 -8.00 11.99 -14.29
N HIS A 53 -8.82 11.04 -13.84
CA HIS A 53 -9.97 10.60 -14.63
C HIS A 53 -11.01 11.72 -14.81
N ALA A 54 -11.22 12.54 -13.78
CA ALA A 54 -12.07 13.72 -13.88
C ALA A 54 -11.47 14.75 -14.86
N ASP A 55 -10.18 15.07 -14.74
CA ASP A 55 -9.49 16.03 -15.61
C ASP A 55 -9.50 15.61 -17.09
N ILE A 56 -9.27 14.32 -17.37
CA ILE A 56 -9.36 13.75 -18.72
C ILE A 56 -10.79 13.90 -19.26
N GLY A 57 -11.79 13.63 -18.43
CA GLY A 57 -13.20 13.76 -18.79
C GLY A 57 -13.58 15.20 -19.11
N GLU A 58 -13.18 16.14 -18.25
CA GLU A 58 -13.40 17.58 -18.45
C GLU A 58 -12.76 18.05 -19.76
N ARG A 59 -11.49 17.70 -19.99
CA ARG A 59 -10.78 18.06 -21.22
C ARG A 59 -11.44 17.47 -22.47
N THR A 60 -11.91 16.23 -22.37
CA THR A 60 -12.65 15.56 -23.45
C THR A 60 -13.94 16.31 -23.79
N ILE A 61 -14.71 16.71 -22.78
CA ILE A 61 -15.95 17.48 -22.96
C ILE A 61 -15.66 18.86 -23.54
N GLU A 62 -14.60 19.53 -23.08
CA GLU A 62 -14.18 20.84 -23.59
C GLU A 62 -13.86 20.79 -25.09
N LEU A 63 -13.04 19.82 -25.52
CA LEU A 63 -12.67 19.65 -26.92
C LEU A 63 -13.89 19.27 -27.78
N HIS A 64 -14.74 18.38 -27.27
CA HIS A 64 -15.98 18.03 -27.95
C HIS A 64 -16.91 19.24 -28.12
N GLY A 65 -17.04 20.08 -27.08
CA GLY A 65 -17.80 21.33 -27.12
C GLY A 65 -17.29 22.34 -28.15
N ARG A 66 -16.01 22.25 -28.53
CA ARG A 66 -15.40 23.03 -29.63
C ARG A 66 -15.61 22.41 -31.01
N GLY A 67 -16.30 21.27 -31.10
CA GLY A 67 -16.58 20.57 -32.34
C GLY A 67 -15.46 19.63 -32.82
N GLU A 68 -14.48 19.32 -31.97
CA GLU A 68 -13.44 18.36 -32.33
C GLU A 68 -14.03 16.95 -32.46
N VAL A 69 -13.54 16.23 -33.47
CA VAL A 69 -13.90 14.83 -33.71
C VAL A 69 -13.13 13.90 -32.77
N ALA A 70 -13.69 12.74 -32.46
CA ALA A 70 -13.12 11.79 -31.51
C ALA A 70 -11.64 11.45 -31.78
N GLU A 71 -11.24 11.29 -33.03
CA GLU A 71 -9.85 10.97 -33.39
C GLU A 71 -8.86 12.09 -33.00
N ARG A 72 -9.27 13.36 -33.10
CA ARG A 72 -8.47 14.51 -32.66
C ARG A 72 -8.44 14.65 -31.14
N ILE A 73 -9.54 14.31 -30.46
CA ILE A 73 -9.60 14.29 -28.99
C ILE A 73 -8.65 13.21 -28.45
N LEU A 74 -8.67 12.00 -29.03
CA LEU A 74 -7.81 10.90 -28.60
C LEU A 74 -6.32 11.17 -28.85
N SER A 75 -6.01 12.01 -29.84
CA SER A 75 -4.64 12.45 -30.14
C SER A 75 -4.27 13.79 -29.49
N ASP A 76 -5.14 14.36 -28.66
CA ASP A 76 -4.82 15.56 -27.88
C ASP A 76 -3.64 15.25 -26.95
N GLY A 77 -2.62 16.13 -27.00
CA GLY A 77 -1.37 15.91 -26.30
C GLY A 77 -1.52 15.97 -24.78
N GLU A 78 -2.50 16.70 -24.26
CA GLU A 78 -2.78 16.78 -22.83
C GLU A 78 -3.47 15.53 -22.33
N ILE A 79 -4.52 15.07 -23.04
CA ILE A 79 -5.18 13.78 -22.77
C ILE A 79 -4.16 12.65 -22.82
N THR A 80 -3.30 12.63 -23.83
CA THR A 80 -2.25 11.60 -23.97
C THR A 80 -1.29 11.60 -22.78
N ARG A 81 -0.85 12.77 -22.30
CA ARG A 81 0.03 12.89 -21.12
C ARG A 81 -0.68 12.46 -19.84
N MET A 82 -1.94 12.86 -19.63
CA MET A 82 -2.72 12.44 -18.47
C MET A 82 -2.93 10.92 -18.46
N MET A 83 -3.20 10.31 -19.62
CA MET A 83 -3.33 8.86 -19.76
C MET A 83 -2.02 8.12 -19.47
N GLN A 84 -0.86 8.69 -19.83
CA GLN A 84 0.43 8.14 -19.42
C GLN A 84 0.60 8.20 -17.90
N HIS A 85 0.19 9.29 -17.27
CA HIS A 85 0.24 9.44 -15.81
C HIS A 85 -0.69 8.44 -15.10
N VAL A 86 -1.90 8.24 -15.61
CA VAL A 86 -2.82 7.18 -15.14
C VAL A 86 -2.14 5.81 -15.15
N ARG A 87 -1.42 5.48 -16.23
CA ARG A 87 -0.69 4.21 -16.32
C ARG A 87 0.37 4.09 -15.23
N THR A 88 1.19 5.11 -15.02
CA THR A 88 2.21 5.12 -13.97
C THR A 88 1.59 4.92 -12.57
N LEU A 89 0.48 5.60 -12.27
CA LEU A 89 -0.20 5.44 -10.99
C LEU A 89 -0.88 4.07 -10.84
N GLN A 90 -1.36 3.46 -11.93
CA GLN A 90 -1.86 2.09 -11.91
C GLN A 90 -0.77 1.07 -11.59
N ASP A 91 0.45 1.27 -12.13
CA ASP A 91 1.61 0.44 -11.80
C ASP A 91 2.00 0.59 -10.32
N GLU A 92 2.01 1.83 -9.81
CA GLU A 92 2.28 2.10 -8.40
C GLU A 92 1.21 1.48 -7.48
N ARG A 93 -0.07 1.62 -7.83
CA ARG A 93 -1.19 0.98 -7.12
C ARG A 93 -1.00 -0.53 -7.06
N THR A 94 -0.64 -1.14 -8.18
CA THR A 94 -0.41 -2.60 -8.25
C THR A 94 0.75 -3.01 -7.35
N LYS A 95 1.86 -2.26 -7.38
CA LYS A 95 2.99 -2.49 -6.49
C LYS A 95 2.57 -2.42 -5.02
N LEU A 96 1.86 -1.37 -4.60
CA LEU A 96 1.41 -1.22 -3.21
C LEU A 96 0.51 -2.38 -2.75
N LEU A 97 -0.37 -2.88 -3.63
CA LEU A 97 -1.21 -4.04 -3.33
C LEU A 97 -0.40 -5.32 -3.15
N LEU A 98 0.68 -5.51 -3.92
CA LEU A 98 1.59 -6.65 -3.77
C LEU A 98 2.35 -6.56 -2.44
N GLU A 99 2.96 -5.42 -2.13
CA GLU A 99 3.69 -5.21 -0.86
C GLU A 99 2.79 -5.44 0.37
N MET A 100 1.52 -5.03 0.30
CA MET A 100 0.53 -5.29 1.36
C MET A 100 0.16 -6.77 1.48
N ASN A 101 0.14 -7.50 0.36
CA ASN A 101 -0.13 -8.93 0.34
C ASN A 101 1.02 -9.70 0.98
N ASP A 102 2.25 -9.34 0.65
CA ASP A 102 3.46 -9.97 1.19
C ASP A 102 3.50 -9.86 2.73
N ILE A 103 3.19 -8.69 3.31
CA ILE A 103 3.07 -8.54 4.78
C ILE A 103 1.94 -9.41 5.36
N ALA A 104 0.82 -9.53 4.66
CA ALA A 104 -0.30 -10.34 5.14
C ALA A 104 0.01 -11.85 5.13
N VAL A 105 0.80 -12.31 4.16
CA VAL A 105 1.25 -13.70 4.02
C VAL A 105 2.36 -14.03 5.03
N ASP A 106 3.32 -13.13 5.24
CA ASP A 106 4.42 -13.33 6.20
C ASP A 106 3.94 -13.32 7.67
N GLY A 107 2.74 -12.78 7.93
CA GLY A 107 2.11 -12.71 9.25
C GLY A 107 1.29 -13.94 9.68
N GLU A 108 1.06 -14.92 8.78
CA GLU A 108 0.42 -16.23 9.05
C GLU A 108 1.43 -17.30 9.48
#